data_AF-A0AAQ1GLZ0-F1
#
_entry.id   AF-A0AAQ1GLZ0-F1
#
_cell.length_a   1.000
_cell.length_b   1.000
_cell.length_c   1.000
_cell.angle_alpha   90.00
_cell.angle_beta   90.00
_cell.angle_gamma   90.00
#
_symmetry.space_group_name_H-M   'P 1'
#
loop_
_entity.id
_entity.type
_entity.pdbx_description
1 polymer ?
#
loop_
_entity_poly.entity_id
_entity_poly.type
_entity_poly.pdbx_seq_one_letter_code
_entity_poly.pdbx_strand_id
1 'polypeptide(L)'
;MSEIDHWLGRYPLFREALRHGATSLNALPLQARTVVFKRLCMNELTEESSKSTQCTLGEVRAAYVELPMAIVDTAVQKFVSDHGTRGADTLALRAALDESAVRYPAMARPPCLLMPGAGVFLDGWMRFLAYRARGDLTAPLLAVDWDDLYARIALMDGESDALPLGAPVAELDSALLD
;
A
#
# COMPACT_ATOMS: atom_id res chain seq x y z
N MET A 1 16.27 5.84 19.49
CA MET A 1 15.45 4.66 19.15
C MET A 1 14.11 5.16 18.61
N SER A 2 14.17 5.85 17.46
CA SER A 2 13.19 6.86 17.05
C SER A 2 12.36 6.41 15.85
N GLU A 3 11.07 6.77 15.83
CA GLU A 3 10.07 6.63 14.75
C GLU A 3 9.78 5.23 14.18
N ILE A 4 10.70 4.28 14.25
CA ILE A 4 10.49 2.92 13.73
C ILE A 4 9.38 2.19 14.50
N ASP A 5 9.30 2.42 15.80
CA ASP A 5 8.37 1.71 16.66
C ASP A 5 6.92 2.19 16.57
N HIS A 6 6.67 3.44 16.15
CA HIS A 6 5.33 4.02 16.25
C HIS A 6 4.38 3.46 15.19
N TRP A 7 4.75 3.53 13.91
CA TRP A 7 3.87 3.09 12.82
C TRP A 7 3.79 1.55 12.74
N LEU A 8 4.91 0.83 12.94
CA LEU A 8 4.90 -0.63 13.04
C LEU A 8 4.16 -1.13 14.28
N GLY A 9 4.11 -0.32 15.34
CA GLY A 9 3.27 -0.53 16.50
C GLY A 9 1.79 -0.73 16.13
N ARG A 10 1.33 -0.20 15.00
CA ARG A 10 -0.05 -0.34 14.50
C ARG A 10 -0.34 -1.69 13.85
N TYR A 11 0.63 -2.59 13.78
CA TYR A 11 0.44 -3.96 13.28
C TYR A 11 0.68 -5.00 14.38
N PRO A 12 -0.09 -4.96 15.49
CA PRO A 12 0.17 -5.78 16.67
C PRO A 12 0.17 -7.28 16.39
N LEU A 13 -0.62 -7.74 15.40
CA LEU A 13 -0.68 -9.15 15.01
C LEU A 13 0.63 -9.71 14.48
N PHE A 14 1.48 -8.86 13.87
CA PHE A 14 2.70 -9.28 13.17
C PHE A 14 3.95 -8.46 13.58
N ARG A 15 3.86 -7.76 14.72
CA ARG A 15 4.77 -6.66 15.12
C ARG A 15 6.24 -7.06 15.14
N GLU A 16 6.58 -8.21 15.72
CA GLU A 16 7.98 -8.58 15.92
C GLU A 16 8.71 -8.84 14.61
N ALA A 17 8.08 -9.57 13.69
CA ALA A 17 8.68 -9.84 12.39
C ALA A 17 8.75 -8.60 11.50
N LEU A 18 7.77 -7.69 11.61
CA LEU A 18 7.76 -6.45 10.84
C LEU A 18 8.84 -5.45 11.31
N ARG A 19 9.19 -5.45 12.61
CA ARG A 19 10.22 -4.56 13.19
C ARG A 19 11.59 -4.73 12.56
N HIS A 20 11.97 -5.97 12.26
CA HIS A 20 13.30 -6.27 11.73
C HIS A 20 13.41 -6.11 10.20
N GLY A 21 12.29 -5.82 9.51
CA GLY A 21 12.22 -5.74 8.04
C GLY A 21 11.96 -4.34 7.47
N ALA A 22 11.99 -3.29 8.30
CA ALA A 22 11.66 -1.92 7.87
C ALA A 22 12.74 -1.31 6.96
N THR A 23 12.32 -0.78 5.81
CA THR A 23 13.17 -0.08 4.84
C THR A 23 12.33 0.96 4.06
N SER A 24 12.91 1.64 3.08
CA SER A 24 12.17 2.50 2.16
C SER A 24 11.42 1.69 1.11
N LEU A 25 10.25 2.17 0.67
CA LEU A 25 9.44 1.52 -0.35
C LEU A 25 10.25 1.24 -1.63
N ASN A 26 11.13 2.16 -2.04
CA ASN A 26 11.99 1.98 -3.22
C ASN A 26 13.04 0.88 -3.08
N ALA A 27 13.50 0.61 -1.85
CA ALA A 27 14.45 -0.46 -1.57
C ALA A 27 13.79 -1.86 -1.54
N LEU A 28 12.45 -1.93 -1.58
CA LEU A 28 11.75 -3.20 -1.63
C LEU A 28 11.83 -3.87 -3.01
N PRO A 29 11.70 -5.22 -3.06
CA PRO A 29 11.57 -5.94 -4.32
C PRO A 29 10.42 -5.41 -5.18
N LEU A 30 10.58 -5.47 -6.51
CA LEU A 30 9.63 -4.91 -7.48
C LEU A 30 8.20 -5.42 -7.26
N GLN A 31 8.03 -6.72 -6.98
CA GLN A 31 6.72 -7.32 -6.74
C GLN A 31 6.00 -6.75 -5.51
N ALA A 32 6.75 -6.29 -4.51
CA ALA A 32 6.21 -5.69 -3.30
C ALA A 32 5.77 -4.25 -3.55
N ARG A 33 6.64 -3.46 -4.17
CA ARG A 33 6.35 -2.08 -4.59
C ARG A 33 5.12 -1.99 -5.48
N THR A 34 5.02 -2.89 -6.45
CA THR A 34 3.94 -2.90 -7.45
C THR A 34 2.56 -3.02 -6.81
N VAL A 35 2.42 -3.71 -5.67
CA VAL A 35 1.13 -3.82 -4.96
C VAL A 35 0.67 -2.46 -4.43
N VAL A 36 1.60 -1.66 -3.91
CA VAL A 36 1.30 -0.31 -3.40
C VAL A 36 0.94 0.63 -4.55
N PHE A 37 1.77 0.69 -5.60
CA PHE A 37 1.52 1.57 -6.74
C PHE A 37 0.24 1.22 -7.51
N LYS A 38 -0.08 -0.08 -7.66
CA LYS A 38 -1.37 -0.53 -8.22
C LYS A 38 -2.55 -0.02 -7.43
N ARG A 39 -2.47 -0.05 -6.11
CA ARG A 39 -3.55 0.45 -5.23
C ARG A 39 -3.76 1.96 -5.38
N LEU A 40 -2.69 2.70 -5.62
CA LEU A 40 -2.73 4.15 -5.82
C LEU A 40 -3.10 4.55 -7.26
N CYS A 41 -3.47 3.60 -8.13
CA CYS A 41 -3.74 3.84 -9.55
C CYS A 41 -2.58 4.51 -10.31
N MET A 42 -1.34 4.40 -9.80
CA MET A 42 -0.15 5.05 -10.35
C MET A 42 0.35 4.43 -11.67
N ASN A 43 -0.34 3.41 -12.18
CA ASN A 43 0.01 2.77 -13.46
C ASN A 43 -0.44 3.58 -14.68
N GLU A 44 -1.31 4.58 -14.49
CA GLU A 44 -1.91 5.38 -15.57
C GLU A 44 -1.26 6.76 -15.74
N LEU A 45 -0.28 7.09 -14.89
CA LEU A 45 0.44 8.35 -14.96
C LEU A 45 1.47 8.34 -16.10
N THR A 46 1.69 9.50 -16.74
CA THR A 46 2.73 9.67 -17.76
C THR A 46 4.12 9.32 -17.21
N GLU A 47 5.08 8.92 -18.06
CA GLU A 47 6.40 8.45 -17.57
C GLU A 47 7.15 9.46 -16.69
N GLU A 48 6.99 10.77 -16.93
CA GLU A 48 7.66 11.82 -16.15
C GLU A 48 6.97 12.08 -14.80
N SER A 49 5.63 12.14 -14.77
CA SER A 49 4.87 12.27 -13.52
C SER A 49 5.02 11.02 -12.65
N SER A 50 5.07 9.83 -13.27
CA SER A 50 5.33 8.57 -12.60
C SER A 50 6.69 8.53 -11.91
N LYS A 51 7.75 9.09 -12.51
CA LYS A 51 9.10 9.10 -11.93
C LYS A 51 9.20 10.03 -10.72
N SER A 52 8.63 11.23 -10.80
CA SER A 52 8.61 12.19 -9.68
C SER A 52 7.84 11.62 -8.49
N THR A 53 6.62 11.11 -8.74
CA THR A 53 5.78 10.51 -7.70
C THR A 53 6.42 9.25 -7.11
N GLN A 54 7.08 8.42 -7.92
CA GLN A 54 7.80 7.25 -7.42
C GLN A 54 9.05 7.60 -6.60
N CYS A 55 9.71 8.73 -6.88
CA CYS A 55 10.77 9.24 -6.01
C CYS A 55 10.20 9.65 -4.65
N THR A 56 9.16 10.49 -4.64
CA THR A 56 8.62 11.06 -3.40
C THR A 56 7.88 10.03 -2.54
N LEU A 57 7.10 9.12 -3.12
CA LEU A 57 6.48 8.00 -2.39
C LEU A 57 7.48 6.89 -2.06
N GLY A 58 8.60 6.85 -2.77
CA GLY A 58 9.60 5.81 -2.64
C GLY A 58 10.38 5.81 -1.34
N GLU A 59 10.44 6.95 -0.66
CA GLU A 59 11.07 7.06 0.66
C GLU A 59 10.15 6.60 1.80
N VAL A 60 8.86 6.41 1.52
CA VAL A 60 7.88 5.97 2.52
C VAL A 60 8.35 4.67 3.14
N ARG A 61 8.24 4.60 4.45
CA ARG A 61 8.72 3.45 5.21
C ARG A 61 7.78 2.27 5.00
N ALA A 62 8.37 1.11 4.74
CA ALA A 62 7.64 -0.12 4.49
C ALA A 62 8.43 -1.33 5.01
N ALA A 63 7.72 -2.40 5.36
CA ALA A 63 8.31 -3.65 5.80
C ALA A 63 7.71 -4.80 5.00
N TYR A 64 8.55 -5.47 4.22
CA TYR A 64 8.20 -6.69 3.49
C TYR A 64 8.75 -7.89 4.25
N VAL A 65 7.89 -8.82 4.64
CA VAL A 65 8.29 -9.98 5.42
C VAL A 65 7.53 -11.23 4.97
N GLU A 66 8.21 -12.37 5.00
CA GLU A 66 7.63 -13.68 4.80
C GLU A 66 7.32 -14.28 6.17
N LEU A 67 6.03 -14.44 6.49
CA LEU A 67 5.60 -15.03 7.76
C LEU A 67 5.08 -16.45 7.60
N PRO A 68 5.32 -17.35 8.57
CA PRO A 68 4.71 -18.67 8.57
C PRO A 68 3.20 -18.60 8.37
N MET A 69 2.68 -19.41 7.44
CA MET A 69 1.27 -19.43 7.09
C MET A 69 0.39 -19.66 8.31
N ALA A 70 0.82 -20.50 9.27
CA ALA A 70 0.10 -20.77 10.52
C ALA A 70 -0.13 -19.51 11.39
N ILE A 71 0.85 -18.58 11.43
CA ILE A 71 0.73 -17.33 12.19
C ILE A 71 -0.29 -16.42 11.50
N VAL A 72 -0.21 -16.33 10.17
CA VAL A 72 -1.11 -15.50 9.37
C VAL A 72 -2.54 -16.06 9.40
N ASP A 73 -2.71 -17.38 9.27
CA ASP A 73 -4.01 -18.06 9.37
C ASP A 73 -4.67 -17.81 10.72
N THR A 74 -3.90 -17.88 11.81
CA THR A 74 -4.41 -17.62 13.17
C THR A 74 -4.90 -16.17 13.30
N ALA A 75 -4.12 -15.21 12.79
CA ALA A 75 -4.47 -13.80 12.78
C ALA A 75 -5.73 -13.53 11.93
N VAL A 76 -5.83 -14.14 10.75
CA VAL A 76 -6.99 -14.04 9.85
C VAL A 76 -8.23 -14.63 10.50
N GLN A 77 -8.14 -15.83 11.10
CA GLN A 77 -9.26 -16.47 11.78
C GLN A 77 -9.79 -15.59 12.93
N LYS A 78 -8.88 -15.08 13.77
CA LYS A 78 -9.25 -14.18 14.86
C LYS A 78 -9.96 -12.93 14.33
N PHE A 79 -9.43 -12.30 13.30
CA PHE A 79 -10.05 -11.10 12.71
C PHE A 79 -11.45 -11.37 12.16
N VAL A 80 -11.64 -12.50 11.47
CA VAL A 80 -12.96 -12.92 10.95
C VAL A 80 -13.94 -13.20 12.10
N SER A 81 -13.49 -13.82 13.18
CA SER A 81 -14.30 -14.02 14.38
C SER A 81 -14.71 -12.69 15.04
N ASP A 82 -13.77 -11.75 15.17
CA ASP A 82 -13.98 -10.48 15.88
C ASP A 82 -14.85 -9.48 15.09
N HIS A 83 -14.81 -9.50 13.75
CA HIS A 83 -15.49 -8.52 12.90
C HIS A 83 -16.71 -9.08 12.15
N GLY A 84 -16.97 -10.39 12.30
CA GLY A 84 -17.98 -11.11 11.51
C GLY A 84 -17.67 -11.09 10.01
N THR A 85 -18.50 -11.76 9.20
CA THR A 85 -18.39 -11.85 7.73
C THR A 85 -18.46 -10.51 6.98
N ARG A 86 -18.46 -9.36 7.67
CA ARG A 86 -18.41 -8.02 7.06
C ARG A 86 -17.08 -7.71 6.35
N GLY A 87 -16.00 -8.44 6.62
CA GLY A 87 -14.67 -8.12 6.09
C GLY A 87 -14.21 -8.89 4.85
N ALA A 88 -14.76 -10.07 4.61
CA ALA A 88 -14.41 -10.95 3.49
C ALA A 88 -15.34 -12.14 3.57
N ASP A 89 -16.27 -12.29 2.64
CA ASP A 89 -17.02 -13.52 2.52
C ASP A 89 -16.05 -14.59 2.00
N THR A 90 -15.27 -15.16 2.93
CA THR A 90 -14.15 -16.07 2.62
C THR A 90 -14.59 -17.28 1.81
N LEU A 91 -15.87 -17.64 1.90
CA LEU A 91 -16.51 -18.67 1.10
C LEU A 91 -16.75 -18.20 -0.35
N ALA A 92 -17.25 -16.98 -0.55
CA ALA A 92 -17.38 -16.36 -1.87
C ALA A 92 -16.01 -16.05 -2.50
N LEU A 93 -15.03 -15.63 -1.71
CA LEU A 93 -13.64 -15.42 -2.16
C LEU A 93 -12.93 -16.73 -2.52
N ARG A 94 -13.25 -17.82 -1.81
CA ARG A 94 -12.79 -19.18 -2.17
C ARG A 94 -13.43 -19.66 -3.46
N ALA A 95 -14.74 -19.50 -3.59
CA ALA A 95 -15.45 -19.81 -4.84
C ALA A 95 -14.87 -18.99 -6.01
N ALA A 96 -14.63 -17.69 -5.81
CA ALA A 96 -13.98 -16.84 -6.79
C ALA A 96 -12.54 -17.28 -7.11
N LEU A 97 -11.79 -17.84 -6.15
CA LEU A 97 -10.46 -18.39 -6.42
C LEU A 97 -10.55 -19.62 -7.33
N ASP A 98 -11.49 -20.52 -7.05
CA ASP A 98 -11.73 -21.74 -7.82
C ASP A 98 -12.19 -21.42 -9.24
N GLU A 99 -13.03 -20.40 -9.40
CA GLU A 99 -13.51 -19.92 -10.70
C GLU A 99 -12.47 -19.12 -11.48
N SER A 100 -11.65 -18.31 -10.81
CA SER A 100 -10.80 -17.32 -11.48
C SER A 100 -9.48 -17.86 -12.04
N ALA A 101 -9.13 -19.12 -11.79
CA ALA A 101 -7.84 -19.72 -12.16
C ALA A 101 -6.64 -18.80 -11.80
N VAL A 102 -6.78 -17.92 -10.80
CA VAL A 102 -5.79 -16.91 -10.47
C VAL A 102 -4.56 -17.60 -9.90
N ARG A 103 -3.52 -17.67 -10.72
CA ARG A 103 -2.23 -18.26 -10.37
C ARG A 103 -1.23 -17.15 -10.07
N TYR A 104 -0.90 -16.99 -8.80
CA TYR A 104 0.25 -16.19 -8.40
C TYR A 104 1.53 -17.02 -8.57
N PRO A 105 2.66 -16.40 -8.95
CA PRO A 105 3.91 -17.12 -9.15
C PRO A 105 4.38 -17.77 -7.83
N ALA A 106 5.14 -18.85 -7.94
CA ALA A 106 5.74 -19.52 -6.76
C ALA A 106 6.96 -18.75 -6.22
N MET A 107 7.68 -18.04 -7.10
CA MET A 107 8.77 -17.13 -6.76
C MET A 107 8.34 -15.68 -6.94
N ALA A 108 9.00 -14.75 -6.25
CA ALA A 108 8.65 -13.32 -6.28
C ALA A 108 7.16 -13.06 -6.03
N ARG A 109 6.63 -13.70 -4.98
CA ARG A 109 5.20 -13.64 -4.63
C ARG A 109 4.79 -12.20 -4.24
N PRO A 110 3.76 -11.63 -4.87
CA PRO A 110 3.23 -10.34 -4.46
C PRO A 110 2.69 -10.37 -3.02
N PRO A 111 3.02 -9.40 -2.15
CA PRO A 111 2.58 -9.44 -0.76
C PRO A 111 1.08 -9.19 -0.59
N CYS A 112 0.57 -9.66 0.55
CA CYS A 112 -0.69 -9.19 1.12
C CYS A 112 -0.42 -7.88 1.87
N LEU A 113 -1.17 -6.84 1.52
CA LEU A 113 -0.97 -5.49 2.01
C LEU A 113 -1.73 -5.31 3.32
N LEU A 114 -1.03 -4.92 4.39
CA LEU A 114 -1.62 -4.87 5.72
C LEU A 114 -2.47 -3.61 5.95
N MET A 115 -3.64 -3.82 6.55
CA MET A 115 -4.52 -2.74 7.00
C MET A 115 -3.91 -2.03 8.21
N PRO A 116 -3.80 -0.68 8.20
CA PRO A 116 -3.31 0.05 9.37
C PRO A 116 -4.17 -0.24 10.61
N GLY A 117 -3.52 -0.41 11.77
CA GLY A 117 -4.17 -0.67 13.06
C GLY A 117 -4.61 -2.11 13.29
N ALA A 118 -5.12 -2.78 12.26
CA ALA A 118 -5.64 -4.15 12.35
C ALA A 118 -4.60 -5.21 11.98
N GLY A 119 -3.77 -4.93 10.97
CA GLY A 119 -2.74 -5.82 10.47
C GLY A 119 -3.25 -7.11 9.84
N VAL A 120 -4.49 -7.17 9.35
CA VAL A 120 -4.94 -8.28 8.49
C VAL A 120 -4.70 -7.89 7.03
N PHE A 121 -5.70 -7.68 6.18
CA PHE A 121 -5.43 -7.32 4.78
C PHE A 121 -6.28 -6.12 4.36
N LEU A 122 -5.59 -5.08 3.90
CA LEU A 122 -6.15 -3.96 3.14
C LEU A 122 -6.33 -4.31 1.67
N ASP A 123 -5.41 -5.14 1.15
CA ASP A 123 -5.46 -5.78 -0.16
C ASP A 123 -4.74 -7.14 -0.08
N GLY A 124 -5.09 -8.09 -0.95
CA GLY A 124 -4.41 -9.38 -1.05
C GLY A 124 -5.16 -10.57 -0.43
N TRP A 125 -6.45 -10.45 -0.12
CA TRP A 125 -7.28 -11.58 0.32
C TRP A 125 -7.21 -12.78 -0.64
N MET A 126 -7.33 -12.54 -1.95
CA MET A 126 -7.19 -13.59 -2.96
C MET A 126 -5.77 -14.18 -3.00
N ARG A 127 -4.72 -13.37 -2.80
CA ARG A 127 -3.33 -13.84 -2.73
C ARG A 127 -3.15 -14.79 -1.56
N PHE A 128 -3.59 -14.37 -0.38
CA PHE A 128 -3.55 -15.19 0.82
C PHE A 128 -4.26 -16.53 0.63
N LEU A 129 -5.49 -16.53 0.10
CA LEU A 129 -6.24 -17.75 -0.16
C LEU A 129 -5.53 -18.65 -1.19
N ALA A 130 -4.95 -18.07 -2.24
CA ALA A 130 -4.19 -18.81 -3.24
C ALA A 130 -2.92 -19.46 -2.66
N TYR A 131 -2.15 -18.71 -1.86
CA TYR A 131 -0.95 -19.23 -1.20
C TYR A 131 -1.29 -20.37 -0.25
N ARG A 132 -2.36 -20.18 0.53
CA ARG A 132 -2.86 -21.22 1.43
C ARG A 132 -3.34 -22.46 0.67
N ALA A 133 -4.13 -22.29 -0.39
CA ALA A 133 -4.67 -23.40 -1.19
C ALA A 133 -3.56 -24.21 -1.88
N ARG A 134 -2.49 -23.54 -2.30
CA ARG A 134 -1.30 -24.18 -2.88
C ARG A 134 -0.45 -24.92 -1.85
N GLY A 135 -0.65 -24.67 -0.55
CA GLY A 135 0.14 -25.27 0.53
C GLY A 135 1.45 -24.55 0.82
N ASP A 136 1.53 -23.25 0.51
CA ASP A 136 2.73 -22.47 0.82
C ASP A 136 2.99 -22.41 2.33
N LEU A 137 4.26 -22.59 2.73
CA LEU A 137 4.66 -22.55 4.15
C LEU A 137 4.65 -21.13 4.75
N THR A 138 4.78 -20.11 3.90
CA THR A 138 4.80 -18.70 4.31
C THR A 138 3.87 -17.87 3.45
N ALA A 139 3.43 -16.74 3.98
CA ALA A 139 2.74 -15.71 3.23
C ALA A 139 3.58 -14.42 3.22
N PRO A 140 3.81 -13.81 2.04
CA PRO A 140 4.46 -12.51 1.94
C PRO A 140 3.50 -11.43 2.42
N LEU A 141 3.95 -10.57 3.32
CA LEU A 141 3.20 -9.46 3.88
C LEU A 141 3.93 -8.15 3.61
N LEU A 142 3.16 -7.07 3.46
CA LEU A 142 3.68 -5.72 3.30
C LEU A 142 2.97 -4.76 4.25
N ALA A 143 3.71 -4.23 5.21
CA ALA A 143 3.30 -3.09 6.02
C ALA A 143 3.84 -1.81 5.38
N VAL A 144 3.04 -0.75 5.35
CA VAL A 144 3.42 0.56 4.83
C VAL A 144 3.08 1.59 5.90
N ASP A 145 3.92 2.60 6.08
CA ASP A 145 3.58 3.77 6.88
C ASP A 145 2.51 4.58 6.15
N TRP A 146 1.25 4.21 6.37
CA TRP A 146 0.11 4.80 5.67
C TRP A 146 -0.07 6.28 5.96
N ASP A 147 0.30 6.75 7.15
CA ASP A 147 0.17 8.17 7.48
C ASP A 147 1.17 9.00 6.67
N ASP A 148 2.43 8.57 6.63
CA ASP A 148 3.46 9.21 5.79
C ASP A 148 3.09 9.10 4.30
N LEU A 149 2.60 7.94 3.85
CA LEU A 149 2.14 7.75 2.47
C LEU A 149 1.03 8.74 2.09
N TYR A 150 -0.03 8.83 2.90
CA TYR A 150 -1.16 9.71 2.61
C TYR A 150 -0.80 11.20 2.76
N ALA A 151 0.06 11.55 3.72
CA ALA A 151 0.57 12.91 3.85
C ALA A 151 1.33 13.34 2.59
N ARG A 152 2.19 12.48 2.04
CA ARG A 152 2.93 12.76 0.80
C ARG A 152 2.01 12.86 -0.42
N ILE A 153 0.99 12.00 -0.51
CA ILE A 153 -0.02 12.11 -1.58
C ILE A 153 -0.75 13.46 -1.50
N ALA A 154 -1.18 13.86 -0.30
CA ALA A 154 -1.87 15.14 -0.11
C ALA A 154 -0.98 16.35 -0.46
N LEU A 155 0.34 16.27 -0.21
CA LEU A 155 1.28 17.31 -0.62
C LEU A 155 1.41 17.41 -2.15
N MET A 156 1.42 16.28 -2.86
CA MET A 156 1.46 16.27 -4.33
C MET A 156 0.19 16.85 -4.95
N ASP A 157 -0.97 16.50 -4.38
CA ASP A 157 -2.26 17.03 -4.84
C ASP A 157 -2.35 18.54 -4.54
N GLY A 158 -1.78 19.00 -3.41
CA GLY A 158 -1.73 20.42 -3.03
C GLY A 158 -0.73 21.25 -3.84
N GLU A 159 0.36 20.67 -4.33
CA GLU A 159 1.29 21.34 -5.25
C GLU A 159 0.65 21.59 -6.63
N SER A 160 -0.36 20.80 -7.02
CA SER A 160 -1.08 20.98 -8.29
C SER A 160 -2.03 22.19 -8.29
N ASP A 161 -2.45 22.70 -7.13
CA ASP A 161 -3.39 23.84 -6.99
C ASP A 161 -2.70 25.18 -6.73
N ALA A 162 -1.37 25.20 -6.56
CA ALA A 162 -0.60 26.42 -6.33
C ALA A 162 -0.18 27.09 -7.66
N LEU A 163 -1.15 27.57 -8.45
CA LEU A 163 -0.87 28.63 -9.43
C LEU A 163 -0.52 29.92 -8.66
N PRO A 164 0.53 30.68 -9.05
CA PRO A 164 0.81 31.94 -8.40
C PRO A 164 -0.29 32.94 -8.80
N LEU A 165 -1.21 33.22 -7.88
CA LEU A 165 -2.01 34.44 -7.93
C LEU A 165 -1.05 35.62 -7.77
N GLY A 166 -0.60 36.16 -8.89
CA GLY A 166 0.42 37.20 -8.90
C GLY A 166 0.76 37.73 -10.27
N ALA A 167 -0.24 38.06 -11.09
CA ALA A 167 -0.06 39.03 -12.16
C ALA A 167 -1.03 40.19 -11.90
N PRO A 168 -0.56 41.35 -11.41
CA PRO A 168 -1.39 42.54 -11.41
C PRO A 168 -1.69 42.88 -12.87
N VAL A 169 -2.98 42.98 -13.18
CA VAL A 169 -3.51 43.51 -14.43
C VAL A 169 -2.89 44.89 -14.61
N ALA A 170 -2.00 45.04 -15.59
CA ALA A 170 -1.53 46.36 -15.98
C ALA A 170 -2.74 47.16 -16.45
N GLU A 171 -3.03 48.24 -15.71
CA GLU A 171 -3.99 49.27 -16.04
C GLU A 171 -3.76 49.71 -17.49
N LEU A 172 -4.78 49.57 -18.34
CA LEU A 172 -4.80 50.23 -19.64
C LEU A 172 -5.03 51.72 -19.35
N ASP A 173 -3.93 52.45 -19.26
CA ASP A 173 -3.95 53.90 -19.13
C ASP A 173 -4.64 54.53 -20.34
N SER A 174 -5.60 55.39 -20.03
CA SER A 174 -6.31 56.21 -20.98
C SER A 174 -5.41 57.35 -21.44
N ALA A 175 -4.86 57.27 -22.65
CA ALA A 175 -4.30 58.44 -23.35
C ALA A 175 -4.19 58.20 -24.85
N LEU A 176 -5.21 58.63 -25.60
CA LEU A 176 -5.07 59.00 -27.02
C LEU A 176 -6.15 60.03 -27.36
N LEU A 177 -5.83 61.28 -27.01
CA LEU A 177 -6.32 62.48 -27.68
C LEU A 177 -5.08 63.17 -28.23
N ASP A 178 -4.90 63.09 -29.54
CA ASP A 178 -4.74 64.23 -30.45
C ASP A 178 -5.02 63.77 -31.90
#